data_AF-A0A7X7FNZ7-F1
#
_entry.id   AF-A0A7X7FNZ7-F1
#
_cell.length_a   1.000
_cell.length_b   1.000
_cell.length_c   1.000
_cell.angle_alpha   90.00
_cell.angle_beta   90.00
_cell.angle_gamma   90.00
#
_symmetry.space_group_name_H-M   'P 1'
#
loop_
_entity.id
_entity.type
_entity.pdbx_description
1 polymer ?
#
loop_
_entity_poly.entity_id
_entity_poly.type
_entity_poly.pdbx_seq_one_letter_code
_entity_poly.pdbx_strand_id
1 'polypeptide(L)'
;QATVKKPLLFTEAGWCSQEGTSIEPWNYYYKQEATPAGLEEQFNCYLAFMETWKYSEEPGKRLTPEQLGGVLWWEWNDTPGGKNDYNYTPRGKPAEKALRDWFAAARKMWPATSPAR
;
A
#
# COMPACT_ATOMS: atom_id res chain seq x y z
N GLN A 1 -27.58 -4.02 -8.48
CA GLN A 1 -26.24 -3.67 -9.00
C GLN A 1 -25.71 -4.89 -9.76
N ALA A 2 -25.18 -4.74 -10.97
CA ALA A 2 -24.64 -5.86 -11.74
C ALA A 2 -23.22 -6.23 -11.25
N THR A 3 -22.84 -7.51 -11.34
CA THR A 3 -21.52 -8.01 -10.92
C THR A 3 -20.72 -8.56 -12.11
N VAL A 4 -19.40 -8.34 -12.11
CA VAL A 4 -18.49 -8.69 -13.24
C VAL A 4 -17.72 -10.00 -13.04
N LYS A 5 -17.88 -10.70 -11.90
CA LYS A 5 -17.24 -11.99 -11.57
C LYS A 5 -15.73 -12.04 -11.86
N LYS A 6 -15.03 -10.92 -11.65
CA LYS A 6 -13.57 -10.80 -11.76
C LYS A 6 -13.02 -10.25 -10.46
N PRO A 7 -11.80 -10.66 -10.04
CA PRO A 7 -11.15 -10.07 -8.88
C PRO A 7 -10.89 -8.58 -9.11
N LEU A 8 -10.97 -7.79 -8.04
CA LEU A 8 -10.58 -6.39 -8.03
C LEU A 8 -9.05 -6.29 -7.96
N LEU A 9 -8.46 -5.37 -8.73
CA LEU A 9 -7.05 -5.03 -8.68
C LEU A 9 -6.93 -3.53 -8.51
N PHE A 10 -6.24 -3.08 -7.46
CA PHE A 10 -5.83 -1.68 -7.38
C PHE A 10 -4.64 -1.49 -8.30
N THR A 11 -4.85 -0.80 -9.41
CA THR A 11 -3.77 -0.51 -10.37
C THR A 11 -2.80 0.54 -9.85
N GLU A 12 -3.24 1.38 -8.91
CA GLU A 12 -2.42 2.34 -8.19
C GLU A 12 -2.98 2.55 -6.79
N ALA A 13 -2.12 2.46 -5.77
CA ALA A 13 -2.40 2.93 -4.42
C ALA A 13 -1.10 3.44 -3.79
N GLY A 14 -1.13 4.63 -3.19
CA GLY A 14 0.07 5.25 -2.65
C GLY A 14 -0.22 6.61 -2.02
N TRP A 15 0.68 7.01 -1.12
CA TRP A 15 0.62 8.29 -0.39
C TRP A 15 2.00 8.93 -0.37
N CYS A 16 2.06 10.23 -0.59
CA CYS A 16 3.29 11.00 -0.38
C CYS A 16 3.60 11.08 1.11
N SER A 17 4.87 11.28 1.49
CA SER A 17 5.24 11.61 2.87
C SER A 17 5.15 13.12 3.12
N GLN A 18 3.97 13.66 2.86
CA GLN A 18 3.59 15.05 3.11
C GLN A 18 2.41 15.08 4.07
N GLU A 19 2.41 16.04 4.99
CA GLU A 19 1.25 16.25 5.86
C GLU A 19 0.00 16.62 5.04
N GLY A 20 -1.14 15.98 5.33
CA GLY A 20 -2.40 16.11 4.60
C GLY A 20 -2.59 15.06 3.50
N THR A 21 -1.61 14.18 3.24
CA THR A 21 -1.73 13.11 2.23
C THR A 21 -2.92 12.18 2.48
N SER A 22 -3.40 12.04 3.72
CA SER A 22 -4.57 11.21 4.04
C SER A 22 -5.88 11.77 3.49
N ILE A 23 -5.93 13.08 3.23
CA ILE A 23 -7.10 13.80 2.70
C ILE A 23 -7.01 13.86 1.18
N GLU A 24 -5.85 14.23 0.65
CA GLU A 24 -5.62 14.38 -0.79
C GLU A 24 -4.43 13.52 -1.28
N PRO A 25 -4.57 12.18 -1.29
CA PRO A 25 -3.45 11.27 -1.60
C PRO A 25 -2.88 11.42 -3.00
N TRP A 26 -3.65 11.99 -3.94
CA TRP A 26 -3.22 12.25 -5.31
C TRP A 26 -2.42 13.56 -5.46
N ASN A 27 -2.43 14.43 -4.44
CA ASN A 27 -1.90 15.80 -4.55
C ASN A 27 -0.43 15.88 -4.13
N TYR A 28 0.47 15.36 -4.97
CA TYR A 28 1.91 15.44 -4.73
C TYR A 28 2.50 16.85 -4.84
N TYR A 29 1.70 17.84 -5.29
CA TYR A 29 2.06 19.25 -5.34
C TYR A 29 1.69 20.03 -4.06
N TYR A 30 1.17 19.37 -3.02
CA TYR A 30 0.55 20.07 -1.89
C TYR A 30 1.51 20.93 -1.05
N LYS A 31 2.37 20.32 -0.22
CA LYS A 31 3.35 21.05 0.62
C LYS A 31 4.76 21.00 0.05
N GLN A 32 5.11 19.88 -0.61
CA GLN A 32 6.44 19.60 -1.14
C GLN A 32 7.57 19.77 -0.10
N GLU A 33 7.28 19.36 1.14
CA GLU A 33 8.17 19.49 2.28
C GLU A 33 8.26 18.15 3.01
N ALA A 34 9.49 17.73 3.34
CA ALA A 34 9.73 16.51 4.10
C ALA A 34 9.74 16.83 5.60
N THR A 35 8.76 16.29 6.33
CA THR A 35 8.65 16.44 7.78
C THR A 35 8.52 15.08 8.46
N PRO A 36 8.90 14.95 9.75
CA PRO A 36 8.62 13.74 10.52
C PRO A 36 7.13 13.37 10.55
N ALA A 37 6.24 14.36 10.62
CA ALA A 37 4.79 14.15 10.60
C ALA A 37 4.31 13.61 9.23
N GLY A 38 4.86 14.09 8.11
CA GLY A 38 4.56 13.55 6.79
C GLY A 38 5.00 12.08 6.62
N LEU A 39 6.14 11.69 7.20
CA LEU A 39 6.59 10.28 7.22
C LEU A 39 5.64 9.40 8.03
N GLU A 40 5.18 9.89 9.19
CA GLU A 40 4.22 9.18 10.04
C GLU A 40 2.84 9.08 9.36
N GLU A 41 2.38 10.13 8.70
CA GLU A 41 1.11 10.12 7.98
C GLU A 41 1.12 9.14 6.80
N GLN A 42 2.21 9.10 6.02
CA GLN A 42 2.39 8.07 4.99
C GLN A 42 2.30 6.67 5.60
N PHE A 43 3.04 6.41 6.68
CA PHE A 43 3.02 5.13 7.37
C PHE A 43 1.61 4.72 7.83
N ASN A 44 0.87 5.65 8.46
CA ASN A 44 -0.48 5.41 8.94
C ASN A 44 -1.48 5.16 7.79
N CYS A 45 -1.33 5.84 6.67
CA CYS A 45 -2.15 5.61 5.48
C CYS A 45 -1.92 4.22 4.87
N TYR A 46 -0.65 3.83 4.76
CA TYR A 46 -0.27 2.48 4.34
C TYR A 46 -0.89 1.45 5.29
N LEU A 47 -0.70 1.57 6.62
CA LEU A 47 -1.30 0.67 7.62
C LEU A 47 -2.82 0.60 7.52
N ALA A 48 -3.52 1.74 7.43
CA ALA A 48 -4.97 1.79 7.35
C ALA A 48 -5.49 1.04 6.11
N PHE A 49 -4.82 1.20 4.96
CA PHE A 49 -5.16 0.45 3.77
C PHE A 49 -4.91 -1.06 3.98
N MET A 50 -3.78 -1.46 4.58
CA MET A 50 -3.51 -2.89 4.84
C MET A 50 -4.53 -3.52 5.75
N GLU A 51 -4.86 -2.85 6.85
CA GLU A 51 -5.80 -3.36 7.82
C GLU A 51 -7.22 -3.49 7.25
N THR A 52 -7.59 -2.60 6.33
CA THR A 52 -8.89 -2.62 5.65
C THR A 52 -8.97 -3.74 4.59
N TRP A 53 -7.89 -3.95 3.85
CA TRP A 53 -7.85 -4.85 2.68
C TRP A 53 -7.10 -6.17 2.93
N LYS A 54 -6.64 -6.43 4.16
CA LYS A 54 -6.00 -7.70 4.50
C LYS A 54 -6.98 -8.86 4.34
N TYR A 55 -6.46 -9.99 3.88
CA TYR A 55 -7.18 -11.24 3.97
C TYR A 55 -7.38 -11.60 5.45
N SER A 56 -8.61 -11.90 5.82
CA SER A 56 -8.97 -12.36 7.17
C SER A 56 -9.27 -13.84 7.12
N GLU A 57 -8.99 -14.59 8.18
CA GLU A 57 -9.49 -15.96 8.31
C GLU A 57 -10.92 -16.03 8.88
N GLU A 58 -11.44 -14.91 9.39
CA GLU A 58 -12.78 -14.82 9.98
C GLU A 58 -13.88 -15.18 8.97
N PRO A 59 -14.79 -16.11 9.33
CA PRO A 59 -15.94 -16.45 8.51
C PRO A 59 -16.77 -15.19 8.16
N GLY A 60 -17.07 -15.00 6.88
CA GLY A 60 -17.88 -13.87 6.39
C GLY A 60 -17.12 -12.56 6.16
N LYS A 61 -15.82 -12.47 6.53
CA LYS A 61 -14.94 -11.30 6.24
C LYS A 61 -13.72 -11.65 5.39
N ARG A 62 -13.65 -12.88 4.89
CA ARG A 62 -12.61 -13.34 3.97
C ARG A 62 -12.73 -12.56 2.66
N LEU A 63 -11.89 -11.54 2.47
CA LEU A 63 -11.39 -11.27 1.13
C LEU A 63 -10.62 -12.52 0.70
N THR A 64 -10.90 -13.04 -0.49
CA THR A 64 -10.14 -14.12 -1.10
C THR A 64 -9.35 -13.59 -2.30
N PRO A 65 -8.33 -14.30 -2.78
CA PRO A 65 -7.63 -13.94 -4.02
C PRO A 65 -8.56 -13.83 -5.25
N GLU A 66 -9.72 -14.50 -5.22
CA GLU A 66 -10.76 -14.38 -6.25
C GLU A 66 -11.57 -13.07 -6.15
N GLN A 67 -11.52 -12.38 -5.00
CA GLN A 67 -12.19 -11.10 -4.78
C GLN A 67 -11.22 -9.91 -4.87
N LEU A 68 -10.02 -10.04 -4.31
CA LEU A 68 -8.95 -9.06 -4.37
C LEU A 68 -7.71 -9.72 -4.98
N GLY A 69 -7.40 -9.38 -6.24
CA GLY A 69 -6.23 -9.87 -6.95
C GLY A 69 -4.93 -9.20 -6.50
N GLY A 70 -5.01 -8.06 -5.80
CA GLY A 70 -3.88 -7.40 -5.16
C GLY A 70 -3.87 -5.88 -5.34
N VAL A 71 -2.68 -5.32 -5.17
CA VAL A 71 -2.40 -3.88 -5.22
C VAL A 71 -1.07 -3.66 -5.92
N LEU A 72 -1.04 -2.70 -6.85
CA LEU A 72 0.19 -2.14 -7.41
C LEU A 72 0.49 -0.84 -6.65
N TRP A 73 1.57 -0.85 -5.87
CA TRP A 73 1.94 0.28 -5.02
C TRP A 73 2.58 1.40 -5.83
N TRP A 74 2.01 2.60 -5.74
CA TRP A 74 2.57 3.82 -6.28
C TRP A 74 3.47 4.51 -5.24
N GLU A 75 4.77 4.64 -5.45
CA GLU A 75 5.56 4.03 -6.52
C GLU A 75 6.95 3.70 -6.00
N TRP A 76 7.70 2.93 -6.79
CA TRP A 76 9.12 2.72 -6.56
C TRP A 76 9.89 3.33 -7.73
N ASN A 77 10.65 4.38 -7.47
CA ASN A 77 11.39 5.13 -8.48
C ASN A 77 12.86 5.32 -8.06
N ASP A 78 13.58 6.12 -8.83
CA ASP A 78 15.02 6.32 -8.66
C ASP A 78 15.38 7.36 -7.58
N THR A 79 14.42 7.94 -6.86
CA THR A 79 14.74 8.87 -5.77
C THR A 79 15.47 8.13 -4.64
N PRO A 80 16.31 8.83 -3.86
CA PRO A 80 16.96 8.23 -2.70
C PRO A 80 16.00 7.72 -1.63
N GLY A 81 14.77 8.27 -1.57
CA GLY A 81 13.83 8.02 -0.49
C GLY A 81 14.31 8.61 0.84
N GLY A 82 13.86 8.01 1.94
CA GLY A 82 14.28 8.35 3.29
C GLY A 82 13.66 9.64 3.85
N LYS A 83 14.19 10.08 4.99
CA LYS A 83 13.58 11.13 5.82
C LYS A 83 13.49 12.52 5.16
N ASN A 84 14.28 12.77 4.12
CA ASN A 84 14.33 14.04 3.41
C ASN A 84 13.54 14.01 2.10
N ASP A 85 12.91 12.87 1.77
CA ASP A 85 12.09 12.72 0.57
C ASP A 85 10.61 12.78 0.97
N TYR A 86 9.85 13.70 0.39
CA TYR A 86 8.42 13.88 0.62
C TYR A 86 7.54 13.20 -0.45
N ASN A 87 8.13 12.58 -1.47
CA ASN A 87 7.41 11.95 -2.57
C ASN A 87 6.79 10.60 -2.15
N TYR A 88 6.12 9.94 -3.10
CA TYR A 88 5.40 8.69 -2.91
C TYR A 88 6.26 7.51 -2.44
N THR A 89 7.53 7.45 -2.86
CA THR A 89 8.29 6.23 -2.61
C THR A 89 8.39 5.93 -1.11
N PRO A 90 8.06 4.70 -0.68
CA PRO A 90 8.23 4.31 0.71
C PRO A 90 9.70 4.01 1.04
N ARG A 91 10.59 3.93 0.03
CA ARG A 91 12.00 3.56 0.16
C ARG A 91 12.69 4.33 1.29
N GLY A 92 13.30 3.62 2.24
CA GLY A 92 14.01 4.19 3.38
C GLY A 92 13.11 4.89 4.42
N LYS A 93 11.78 4.79 4.31
CA LYS A 93 10.78 5.41 5.21
C LYS A 93 10.07 4.34 6.06
N PRO A 94 9.39 4.73 7.14
CA PRO A 94 8.65 3.76 7.97
C PRO A 94 7.62 2.93 7.20
N ALA A 95 7.00 3.50 6.16
CA ALA A 95 6.05 2.81 5.28
C ALA A 95 6.66 1.59 4.54
N GLU A 96 7.96 1.60 4.22
CA GLU A 96 8.62 0.45 3.60
C GLU A 96 8.56 -0.78 4.51
N LYS A 97 8.75 -0.60 5.82
CA LYS A 97 8.69 -1.71 6.77
C LYS A 97 7.29 -2.33 6.76
N ALA A 98 6.25 -1.51 6.81
CA ALA A 98 4.86 -1.99 6.76
C ALA A 98 4.58 -2.80 5.48
N LEU A 99 5.05 -2.31 4.32
CA LEU A 99 4.92 -3.03 3.06
C LEU A 99 5.64 -4.39 3.06
N ARG A 100 6.86 -4.43 3.57
CA ARG A 100 7.63 -5.69 3.68
C ARG A 100 6.89 -6.70 4.56
N ASP A 101 6.36 -6.26 5.69
CA ASP A 101 5.62 -7.09 6.62
C ASP A 101 4.32 -7.63 5.98
N TRP A 102 3.58 -6.79 5.24
CA TRP A 102 2.41 -7.25 4.49
C TRP A 102 2.79 -8.31 3.46
N PHE A 103 3.73 -8.02 2.55
CA PHE A 103 4.09 -8.99 1.52
C PHE A 103 4.60 -10.31 2.10
N ALA A 104 5.33 -10.28 3.23
CA ALA A 104 5.73 -11.49 3.94
C ALA A 104 4.52 -12.28 4.47
N ALA A 105 3.55 -11.61 5.10
CA ALA A 105 2.33 -12.25 5.60
C ALA A 105 1.49 -12.85 4.45
N ALA A 106 1.31 -12.10 3.35
CA ALA A 106 0.60 -12.55 2.17
C ALA A 106 1.26 -13.80 1.55
N ARG A 107 2.60 -13.81 1.44
CA ARG A 107 3.34 -14.97 0.92
C ARG A 107 3.24 -16.21 1.80
N LYS A 108 3.15 -16.03 3.12
CA LYS A 108 2.95 -17.15 4.06
C LYS A 108 1.55 -17.74 3.93
N MET A 109 0.54 -16.89 3.78
CA MET A 109 -0.86 -17.31 3.70
C MET A 109 -1.24 -17.85 2.32
N TRP A 110 -0.62 -17.33 1.26
CA TRP A 110 -0.79 -17.78 -0.11
C TRP A 110 0.56 -18.11 -0.75
N PRO A 111 1.18 -19.23 -0.36
CA PRO A 111 2.44 -19.65 -0.99
C PRO A 111 2.20 -19.85 -2.48
N ALA A 112 3.10 -19.35 -3.32
CA ALA A 112 3.03 -19.53 -4.76
C ALA A 112 2.91 -21.04 -5.06
N THR A 113 1.76 -21.45 -5.56
CA THR A 113 1.53 -22.82 -6.02
C THR A 113 2.19 -22.96 -7.41
N SER A 114 3.43 -23.44 -7.41
CA SER A 114 4.30 -23.67 -8.58
C SER A 114 4.91 -22.42 -9.25
N PRO A 115 6.15 -22.53 -9.77
CA PRO A 115 6.80 -21.43 -10.49
C PRO A 115 5.99 -21.11 -11.75
N ALA A 116 5.97 -19.83 -12.11
CA ALA A 116 5.51 -19.39 -13.42
C ALA A 116 6.16 -20.27 -14.50
N ARG A 117 5.34 -20.95 -15.30
CA ARG A 117 5.80 -21.65 -16.51
C ARG A 117 6.06 -20.64 -17.62
#